data_AF-A0A2N6LXK6-F1
#
_entry.id   AF-A0A2N6LXK6-F1
#
_cell.length_a   1.000
_cell.length_b   1.000
_cell.length_c   1.000
_cell.angle_alpha   90.00
_cell.angle_beta   90.00
_cell.angle_gamma   90.00
#
_symmetry.space_group_name_H-M   'P 1'
#
loop_
_entity.id
_entity.type
_entity.pdbx_description
1 polymer ?
#
loop_
_entity_poly.entity_id
_entity_poly.type
_entity_poly.pdbx_seq_one_letter_code
_entity_poly.pdbx_strand_id
1 'polypeptide(L)' 'MTEIVFLVEDDPDSGYIARALSESIFTQADELKSLRTMVCDDIHGIRRPIY' A
#
# COMPACT_ATOMS: atom_id res chain seq x y z
N MET A 1 0.03 15.20 -11.12
CA MET A 1 -0.86 14.38 -10.28
C MET A 1 -0.50 12.95 -10.59
N THR A 2 -0.11 12.16 -9.60
CA THR A 2 0.34 10.77 -9.80
C THR A 2 -0.77 9.86 -9.30
N GLU A 3 -1.29 9.03 -10.19
CA GLU A 3 -2.28 8.00 -9.83
C GLU A 3 -1.53 6.69 -9.59
N ILE A 4 -1.82 6.02 -8.47
CA ILE A 4 -1.23 4.72 -8.13
C ILE A 4 -2.38 3.75 -7.94
N VAL A 5 -2.39 2.70 -8.75
CA VAL A 5 -3.40 1.63 -8.67
C VAL A 5 -2.84 0.51 -7.82
N PHE A 6 -3.62 0.08 -6.82
CA PHE A 6 -3.30 -1.05 -5.96
C PHE A 6 -4.19 -2.24 -6.30
N LEU A 7 -3.58 -3.40 -6.52
CA LEU A 7 -4.25 -4.69 -6.53
C LEU A 7 -4.38 -5.17 -5.09
N VAL A 8 -5.61 -5.41 -4.63
CA VAL A 8 -5.89 -5.96 -3.30
C VAL A 8 -6.33 -7.42 -3.47
N GLU A 9 -5.62 -8.31 -2.81
CA GLU A 9 -5.89 -9.75 -2.75
C GLU A 9 -6.27 -10.12 -1.33
N ASP A 10 -7.28 -10.99 -1.19
CA ASP A 10 -7.67 -11.56 0.10
C ASP A 10 -6.76 -12.77 0.36
N ASP A 11 -6.08 -12.76 1.50
CA ASP A 11 -5.22 -13.84 1.95
C ASP A 11 -5.87 -14.49 3.19
N PRO A 12 -6.32 -15.74 3.11
CA PRO A 12 -7.06 -16.38 4.20
C PRO A 12 -6.23 -16.60 5.48
N ASP A 13 -4.90 -16.56 5.41
CA ASP A 13 -4.00 -16.68 6.57
C ASP A 13 -3.53 -15.29 7.08
N SER A 14 -3.49 -14.30 6.20
CA SER A 14 -2.76 -13.04 6.40
C SER A 14 -3.61 -11.77 6.20
N GLY A 15 -4.91 -11.92 5.96
CA GLY A 15 -5.90 -10.85 5.81
C GLY A 15 -5.97 -10.33 4.38
N TYR A 16 -5.34 -9.19 4.13
CA TYR A 16 -5.34 -8.52 2.83
C TYR A 16 -3.93 -8.12 2.42
N ILE A 17 -3.60 -8.38 1.16
CA ILE A 17 -2.35 -7.99 0.51
C ILE A 17 -2.67 -6.89 -0.50
N ALA A 18 -2.01 -5.73 -0.39
CA ALA A 18 -2.07 -4.66 -1.38
C ALA A 18 -0.72 -4.51 -2.11
N ARG A 19 -0.79 -4.47 -3.44
CA ARG A 19 0.38 -4.32 -4.31
C ARG A 19 0.16 -3.19 -5.29
N ALA A 20 1.08 -2.23 -5.34
CA ALA A 20 1.04 -1.21 -6.38
C ALA A 20 1.40 -1.83 -7.74
N LEU A 21 0.64 -1.48 -8.79
CA LEU A 21 0.91 -1.93 -10.15
C LEU A 21 1.96 -1.07 -10.87
N SER A 22 2.09 0.19 -10.46
CA SER A 22 2.98 1.16 -11.10
C SER A 22 4.32 1.35 -10.36
N GLU A 23 4.39 0.95 -9.10
CA GLU A 23 5.52 1.18 -8.20
C GLU A 23 5.84 -0.12 -7.45
N SER A 24 7.07 -0.28 -6.99
CA SER A 24 7.47 -1.45 -6.17
C SER A 24 7.05 -1.28 -4.70
N ILE A 25 5.77 -1.01 -4.45
CA ILE A 25 5.18 -0.84 -3.12
C ILE A 25 4.31 -2.05 -2.81
N PHE A 26 4.57 -2.67 -1.65
CA PHE A 26 3.88 -3.86 -1.18
C PHE A 26 3.50 -3.68 0.29
N THR A 27 2.22 -3.85 0.61
CA THR A 27 1.73 -3.74 1.99
C THR A 27 0.74 -4.87 2.29
N GLN A 28 0.59 -5.20 3.56
CA GLN A 28 -0.33 -6.22 4.02
C GLN A 28 -0.94 -5.79 5.35
N ALA A 29 -2.22 -6.13 5.58
CA ALA A 29 -2.88 -5.93 6.85
C ALA A 29 -4.08 -6.87 7.02
N ASP A 30 -4.43 -7.15 8.27
CA ASP A 30 -5.58 -8.00 8.62
C ASP A 30 -6.92 -7.37 8.19
N GLU A 31 -6.98 -6.03 8.12
CA GLU A 31 -8.16 -5.27 7.73
C GLU A 31 -7.87 -4.27 6.61
N LEU A 32 -8.82 -4.13 5.69
CA LEU A 32 -8.74 -3.20 4.56
C LEU A 32 -8.56 -1.72 4.98
N LYS A 33 -9.08 -1.35 6.17
CA LYS A 33 -8.90 -0.01 6.75
C LYS A 33 -7.46 0.24 7.20
N SER A 34 -6.84 -0.74 7.85
CA SER A 34 -5.44 -0.70 8.26
C SER A 34 -4.52 -0.70 7.04
N LEU A 35 -4.83 -1.51 6.02
CA LEU A 35 -4.12 -1.56 4.75
C LEU A 35 -4.07 -0.18 4.08
N ARG A 36 -5.20 0.53 4.01
CA ARG A 36 -5.28 1.90 3.46
C ARG A 36 -4.41 2.90 4.22
N THR A 37 -4.36 2.77 5.54
CA THR A 37 -3.55 3.66 6.39
C THR A 37 -2.06 3.44 6.10
N MET A 38 -1.63 2.18 6.03
CA MET A 38 -0.25 1.81 5.74
C MET A 38 0.18 2.26 4.34
N VAL A 39 -0.66 2.03 3.33
CA VAL A 39 -0.38 2.49 1.95
C VAL A 39 -0.21 4.01 1.88
N CYS A 40 -1.03 4.77 2.61
CA CYS A 40 -0.94 6.22 2.63
C CYS A 40 0.36 6.70 3.28
N ASP A 41 0.80 6.06 4.36
CA ASP A 41 2.04 6.40 5.05
C ASP A 41 3.27 6.12 4.17
N ASP A 42 3.30 4.96 3.51
CA ASP A 42 4.40 4.55 2.64
C ASP A 42 4.59 5.51 1.46
N ILE A 43 3.48 5.94 0.83
CA ILE A 43 3.49 6.95 -0.24
C ILE A 43 4.01 8.30 0.29
N HIS A 44 3.62 8.71 1.50
CA HIS A 44 4.12 9.96 2.09
C HIS A 44 5.61 9.88 2.43
N GLY A 45 6.12 8.71 2.83
CA GLY A 45 7.55 8.47 3.07
C GLY A 45 8.38 8.63 1.80
N ILE A 46 7.95 8.04 0.69
CA ILE A 46 8.65 8.12 -0.62
C ILE A 46 8.73 9.57 -1.13
N ARG A 47 7.73 10.39 -0.81
CA ARG A 47 7.67 11.79 -1.26
C ARG A 47 8.43 12.76 -0.37
N ARG A 48 9.07 12.30 0.71
CA ARG A 48 9.97 13.15 1.51
C ARG A 48 11.27 13.36 0.72
N PRO A 49 11.56 14.59 0.26
CA PRO A 49 12.86 14.86 -0.33
C PRO A 49 13.92 14.68 0.76
N ILE A 50 14.91 13.84 0.48
CA ILE A 50 16.17 13.79 1.23
C ILE A 50 16.90 15.12 0.99
N TYR A 51 16.84 16.02 1.98
CA TYR A 51 17.68 17.23 2.04
C TYR A 51 18.73 17.08 3.13
#